data_AF-A0A349KHY6-F1
#
_entry.id   AF-A0A349KHY6-F1
#
_cell.length_a   1.000
_cell.length_b   1.000
_cell.length_c   1.000
_cell.angle_alpha   90.00
_cell.angle_beta   90.00
_cell.angle_gamma   90.00
#
_symmetry.space_group_name_H-M   'P 1'
#
loop_
_entity.id
_entity.type
_entity.pdbx_description
1 polymer ?
#
loop_
_entity_poly.entity_id
_entity_poly.type
_entity_poly.pdbx_seq_one_letter_code
_entity_poly.pdbx_strand_id
1 'polypeptide(L)'
;MKFKDGDKASELKVIDKVGKRNTGTTVKFLPNAKYFDSVKISIPKLKHVLRAKAVLCSGLNVRFIDNTVSKEKSLSEQWCFEDGLSDYLTQATAEFETLPTEPFVGSVQGNDEAVDWAIQWLP
;
A
#
# COMPACT_ATOMS: atom_id res chain seq x y z
N MET A 1 1.63 -24.25 5.46
CA MET A 1 3.10 -24.25 5.34
C MET A 1 3.68 -23.28 6.34
N LYS A 2 4.83 -23.57 6.95
CA LYS A 2 5.54 -22.69 7.88
C LYS A 2 7.03 -22.73 7.59
N PHE A 3 7.71 -21.65 7.94
CA PHE A 3 9.17 -21.52 7.84
C PHE A 3 9.72 -20.99 9.15
N LYS A 4 10.98 -21.34 9.46
CA LYS A 4 11.72 -20.85 10.61
C LYS A 4 13.18 -20.67 10.21
N ASP A 5 13.73 -19.49 10.49
CA ASP A 5 15.13 -19.15 10.18
C ASP A 5 15.53 -19.36 8.71
N GLY A 6 14.55 -19.26 7.79
CA GLY A 6 14.73 -19.46 6.35
C GLY A 6 14.41 -20.88 5.87
N ASP A 7 14.41 -21.86 6.78
CA ASP A 7 14.15 -23.26 6.43
C ASP A 7 12.67 -23.62 6.56
N LYS A 8 12.25 -24.56 5.72
CA LYS A 8 10.89 -25.12 5.76
C LYS A 8 10.68 -25.87 7.07
N ALA A 9 9.73 -25.39 7.87
CA ALA A 9 9.39 -25.97 9.16
C ALA A 9 8.15 -26.87 9.11
N SER A 10 7.29 -26.70 8.10
CA SER A 10 6.19 -27.64 7.85
C SER A 10 5.76 -27.71 6.39
N GLU A 11 5.31 -28.89 6.01
CA GLU A 11 4.72 -29.16 4.69
C GLU A 11 3.50 -28.27 4.39
N LEU A 12 3.20 -28.15 3.10
CA LEU A 12 1.93 -27.59 2.65
C LEU A 12 0.81 -28.55 3.06
N LYS A 13 -0.25 -28.00 3.64
CA LYS A 13 -1.41 -28.77 4.09
C LYS A 13 -2.67 -28.04 3.65
N VAL A 14 -3.64 -28.80 3.16
CA VAL A 14 -5.01 -28.33 3.02
C VAL A 14 -5.59 -28.22 4.42
N ILE A 15 -6.01 -27.02 4.80
CA ILE A 15 -6.54 -26.73 6.15
C ILE A 15 -8.05 -26.49 6.14
N ASP A 16 -8.62 -26.16 4.99
CA ASP A 16 -10.05 -25.84 4.84
C ASP A 16 -10.49 -25.95 3.37
N LYS A 17 -11.80 -25.90 3.13
CA LYS A 17 -12.42 -25.76 1.81
C LYS A 17 -13.10 -24.40 1.69
N VAL A 18 -12.83 -23.69 0.61
CA VAL A 18 -13.43 -22.38 0.31
C VAL A 18 -14.14 -22.41 -1.05
N GLY A 19 -15.03 -21.44 -1.30
CA GLY A 19 -15.70 -21.29 -2.58
C GLY A 19 -14.72 -21.02 -3.73
N LYS A 20 -15.05 -21.43 -4.96
CA LYS A 20 -14.13 -21.40 -6.12
C LYS A 20 -13.53 -20.01 -6.45
N ARG A 21 -14.26 -18.92 -6.17
CA ARG A 21 -13.80 -17.55 -6.42
C ARG A 21 -13.08 -16.92 -5.22
N ASN A 22 -13.03 -17.60 -4.08
CA ASN A 22 -12.32 -17.12 -2.89
C ASN A 22 -10.85 -17.55 -2.98
N THR A 23 -10.05 -16.72 -3.64
CA THR A 23 -8.62 -16.96 -3.88
C THR A 23 -7.80 -15.82 -3.30
N GLY A 24 -6.60 -16.13 -2.81
CA GLY A 24 -5.68 -15.12 -2.29
C GLY A 24 -4.47 -15.75 -1.62
N THR A 25 -3.55 -14.91 -1.18
CA THR A 25 -2.35 -15.34 -0.44
C THR A 25 -2.20 -14.48 0.80
N THR A 26 -1.93 -15.13 1.94
CA THR A 26 -1.65 -14.45 3.20
C THR A 26 -0.27 -14.84 3.69
N VAL A 27 0.56 -13.84 3.97
CA VAL A 27 1.89 -14.03 4.55
C VAL A 27 1.91 -13.36 5.92
N LYS A 28 2.37 -14.10 6.93
CA LYS A 28 2.68 -13.57 8.26
C LYS A 28 4.11 -13.97 8.60
N PHE A 29 4.91 -12.99 9.00
CA PHE A 29 6.31 -13.21 9.37
C PHE A 29 6.62 -12.53 10.70
N LEU A 30 7.72 -12.97 11.32
CA LEU A 30 8.30 -12.37 12.50
C LEU A 30 9.74 -11.97 12.16
N PRO A 31 10.11 -10.68 12.23
CA PRO A 31 11.48 -10.25 12.01
C PRO A 31 12.44 -10.91 13.00
N ASN A 32 13.60 -11.38 12.53
CA ASN A 32 14.65 -11.89 13.42
C ASN A 32 15.51 -10.71 13.92
N ALA A 33 15.41 -10.41 15.22
CA ALA A 33 16.02 -9.22 15.82
C ALA A 33 17.55 -9.13 15.66
N LYS A 34 18.25 -10.25 15.43
CA LYS A 34 19.71 -10.23 15.22
C LYS A 34 20.15 -9.45 13.97
N TYR A 35 19.24 -9.20 13.02
CA TYR A 35 19.54 -8.51 11.76
C TYR A 35 19.10 -7.05 11.74
N PHE A 36 18.50 -6.53 12.82
CA PHE A 36 17.95 -5.18 12.86
C PHE A 36 18.33 -4.47 14.15
N ASP A 37 18.66 -3.19 14.05
CA ASP A 37 18.85 -2.33 15.23
C ASP A 37 17.56 -2.23 16.07
N SER A 38 16.40 -2.32 15.40
CA SER A 38 15.08 -2.37 16.04
C SER A 38 14.09 -3.15 15.17
N VAL A 39 13.34 -4.05 15.79
CA VAL A 39 12.24 -4.79 15.13
C VAL A 39 10.92 -4.01 15.09
N LYS A 40 10.90 -2.78 15.65
CA LYS A 40 9.71 -1.94 15.62
C LYS A 40 9.48 -1.40 14.21
N ILE A 41 8.29 -1.62 13.68
CA ILE A 41 7.90 -1.10 12.37
C ILE A 41 7.60 0.40 12.50
N SER A 42 8.17 1.21 11.61
CA SER A 42 7.79 2.62 11.48
C SER A 42 6.43 2.71 10.79
N ILE A 43 5.37 2.85 11.59
CA ILE A 43 3.99 2.95 11.10
C ILE A 43 3.82 4.10 10.08
N PRO A 44 4.35 5.33 10.30
CA PRO A 44 4.21 6.40 9.31
C PRO A 44 4.82 6.05 7.95
N LYS A 45 6.02 5.44 7.93
CA LYS A 45 6.68 5.02 6.69
C LYS A 45 5.91 3.90 5.99
N LEU A 46 5.39 2.93 6.75
CA LEU A 46 4.60 1.84 6.18
C LEU A 46 3.31 2.36 5.53
N LYS A 47 2.59 3.26 6.22
CA LYS A 47 1.39 3.90 5.68
C LYS A 47 1.68 4.65 4.38
N HIS A 48 2.77 5.42 4.34
CA HIS A 48 3.17 6.15 3.15
C HIS A 48 3.35 5.21 1.94
N VAL A 49 4.08 4.09 2.12
CA VAL A 49 4.28 3.11 1.05
C VAL A 49 2.97 2.42 0.64
N LEU A 50 2.12 2.06 1.61
CA LEU A 50 0.83 1.41 1.33
C LEU A 50 -0.14 2.34 0.59
N ARG A 51 -0.24 3.60 1.00
CA ARG A 51 -1.03 4.62 0.31
C ARG A 51 -0.54 4.81 -1.11
N ALA A 52 0.78 4.89 -1.32
CA ALA A 52 1.35 5.01 -2.66
C ALA A 52 0.96 3.82 -3.58
N LYS A 53 0.86 2.59 -3.07
CA LYS A 53 0.37 1.45 -3.86
C LYS A 53 -1.09 1.60 -4.27
N ALA A 54 -1.94 2.13 -3.39
CA ALA A 54 -3.35 2.39 -3.72
C ALA A 54 -3.50 3.51 -4.77
N VAL A 55 -2.60 4.51 -4.76
CA VAL A 55 -2.58 5.61 -5.73
C VAL A 55 -2.11 5.15 -7.11
N LEU A 56 -1.02 4.38 -7.16
CA LEU A 56 -0.41 3.92 -8.41
C LEU A 56 -1.21 2.79 -9.10
N CYS A 57 -2.10 2.13 -8.37
CA CYS A 57 -2.96 1.08 -8.90
C CYS A 57 -4.42 1.48 -8.69
N SER A 58 -4.98 2.20 -9.66
CA SER A 58 -6.40 2.61 -9.62
C SER A 58 -7.32 1.41 -9.34
N GLY A 59 -8.28 1.61 -8.43
CA GLY A 59 -9.22 0.59 -7.97
C GLY A 59 -8.65 -0.42 -6.95
N LEU A 60 -7.35 -0.34 -6.59
CA LEU A 60 -6.78 -1.20 -5.56
C LEU A 60 -7.18 -0.71 -4.16
N ASN A 61 -7.97 -1.51 -3.46
CA ASN A 61 -8.28 -1.27 -2.05
C ASN A 61 -7.16 -1.77 -1.14
N VAL A 62 -6.49 -0.85 -0.45
CA VAL A 62 -5.43 -1.17 0.51
C VAL A 62 -5.90 -0.84 1.92
N ARG A 63 -5.77 -1.79 2.85
CA ARG A 63 -6.13 -1.64 4.26
C ARG A 63 -4.93 -1.90 5.15
N PHE A 64 -4.66 -0.96 6.05
CA PHE A 64 -3.69 -1.09 7.12
C PHE A 64 -4.43 -1.18 8.46
N ILE A 65 -4.15 -2.25 9.22
CA ILE A 65 -4.74 -2.48 10.54
C ILE A 65 -3.61 -2.56 11.57
N ASP A 66 -3.55 -1.56 12.45
CA ASP A 66 -2.58 -1.52 13.54
C ASP A 66 -3.13 -2.24 14.78
N ASN A 67 -2.61 -3.44 15.02
CA ASN A 67 -2.94 -4.28 16.18
C ASN A 67 -1.90 -4.16 17.31
N THR A 68 -0.98 -3.18 17.25
CA THR A 68 0.07 -3.00 18.28
C THR A 68 -0.40 -2.20 19.50
N VAL A 69 -1.54 -1.53 19.37
CA VAL A 69 -2.14 -0.66 20.39
C VAL A 69 -3.65 -0.95 20.54
N SER A 70 -4.29 -0.35 21.54
CA SER A 70 -5.75 -0.44 21.69
C SER A 70 -6.48 0.16 20.49
N LYS A 71 -7.72 -0.28 20.23
CA LYS A 71 -8.52 0.21 19.10
C LYS A 71 -8.68 1.73 19.08
N GLU A 72 -8.81 2.35 20.25
CA GLU A 72 -8.89 3.81 20.43
C GLU A 72 -7.62 4.55 20.00
N LYS A 73 -6.45 3.90 20.10
CA LYS A 73 -5.14 4.46 19.75
C LYS A 73 -4.63 3.96 18.40
N SER A 74 -5.37 3.05 17.78
CA SER A 74 -4.98 2.38 16.56
C SER A 74 -4.95 3.37 15.41
N LEU A 75 -3.84 3.38 14.69
CA LEU A 75 -3.64 4.23 13.53
C LEU A 75 -4.06 3.50 12.23
N SER A 76 -5.14 2.73 12.29
CA SER A 76 -5.63 1.95 11.14
C SER A 76 -6.23 2.86 10.05
N GLU A 77 -5.95 2.57 8.78
CA GLU A 77 -6.39 3.37 7.63
C GLU A 77 -6.76 2.49 6.44
N GLN A 78 -7.58 3.03 5.53
CA GLN A 78 -7.97 2.40 4.28
C GLN A 78 -7.88 3.42 3.15
N TRP A 79 -7.34 3.00 2.01
CA TRP A 79 -7.20 3.83 0.81
C TRP A 79 -7.70 3.09 -0.43
N CYS A 80 -8.38 3.81 -1.30
CA CYS A 80 -8.84 3.38 -2.61
C CYS A 80 -8.99 4.64 -3.46
N PHE A 81 -8.30 4.71 -4.60
CA PHE A 81 -8.31 5.86 -5.49
C PHE A 81 -8.81 5.40 -6.86
N GLU A 82 -9.83 6.07 -7.40
CA GLU A 82 -10.37 5.76 -8.73
C GLU A 82 -9.60 6.52 -9.82
N ASP A 83 -9.27 7.80 -9.59
CA ASP A 83 -8.53 8.63 -10.55
C ASP A 83 -7.02 8.72 -10.24
N GLY A 84 -6.52 7.79 -9.40
CA GLY A 84 -5.10 7.52 -9.17
C GLY A 84 -4.28 8.75 -8.78
N LEU A 85 -3.39 9.17 -9.70
CA LEU A 85 -2.44 10.27 -9.49
C LEU A 85 -3.10 11.65 -9.34
N SER A 86 -4.20 11.90 -10.05
CA SER A 86 -4.88 13.21 -10.02
C SER A 86 -5.54 13.46 -8.66
N ASP A 87 -6.30 12.48 -8.16
CA ASP A 87 -6.91 12.50 -6.83
C ASP A 87 -5.87 12.69 -5.74
N TYR A 88 -4.76 11.96 -5.84
CA TYR A 88 -3.68 12.04 -4.87
C TYR A 88 -3.03 13.42 -4.84
N LEU A 89 -2.71 13.98 -6.01
CA LEU A 89 -2.08 15.30 -6.09
C LEU A 89 -3.02 16.38 -5.56
N THR A 90 -4.29 16.35 -5.98
CA THR A 90 -5.31 17.31 -5.55
C THR A 90 -5.51 17.27 -4.03
N GLN A 91 -5.53 16.08 -3.42
CA GLN A 91 -5.58 15.96 -1.96
C GLN A 91 -4.32 16.47 -1.26
N ALA A 92 -3.15 16.29 -1.88
CA ALA A 92 -1.88 16.75 -1.32
C ALA A 92 -1.70 18.27 -1.43
N THR A 93 -2.32 18.91 -2.42
CA THR A 93 -2.23 20.35 -2.68
C THR A 93 -3.48 21.13 -2.28
N ALA A 94 -4.48 20.48 -1.66
CA ALA A 94 -5.79 21.08 -1.34
C ALA A 94 -5.74 22.37 -0.49
N GLU A 95 -4.69 22.56 0.30
CA GLU A 95 -4.50 23.74 1.16
C GLU A 95 -3.74 24.89 0.48
N PHE A 96 -3.33 24.71 -0.77
CA PHE A 96 -2.54 25.67 -1.53
C PHE A 96 -3.30 26.19 -2.75
N GLU A 97 -3.07 27.45 -3.11
CA GLU A 97 -3.42 27.93 -4.44
C GLU A 97 -2.54 27.21 -5.46
N THR A 98 -3.14 26.64 -6.50
CA THR A 98 -2.44 25.82 -7.49
C THR A 98 -2.62 26.40 -8.89
N LEU A 99 -1.58 26.28 -9.70
CA LEU A 99 -1.60 26.64 -11.11
C LEU A 99 -1.14 25.44 -11.93
N PRO A 100 -1.94 24.91 -12.89
CA PRO A 100 -3.37 25.18 -13.11
C PRO A 100 -4.25 24.66 -11.95
N THR A 101 -5.49 25.16 -11.88
CA THR A 101 -6.48 24.79 -10.83
C THR A 101 -6.70 23.28 -10.74
N GLU A 102 -6.82 22.63 -11.90
CA GLU A 102 -6.83 21.17 -11.98
C GLU A 102 -5.46 20.66 -12.42
N PRO A 103 -4.98 19.51 -11.91
CA PRO A 103 -3.70 18.95 -12.31
C PRO A 103 -3.52 18.80 -13.82
N PHE A 104 -2.35 19.19 -14.34
CA PHE A 104 -1.94 18.81 -15.68
C PHE A 104 -1.58 17.32 -15.69
N VAL A 105 -2.45 16.52 -16.26
CA VAL A 105 -2.31 15.06 -16.34
C VAL A 105 -1.91 14.61 -17.74
N GLY A 106 -1.17 13.51 -17.82
CA GLY A 106 -0.86 12.86 -19.09
C GLY A 106 -0.44 11.41 -18.90
N SER A 107 -0.62 10.63 -19.97
CA SER A 107 -0.28 9.21 -20.03
C SER A 107 0.23 8.87 -21.41
N VAL A 108 1.29 8.07 -21.49
CA VAL A 108 1.83 7.51 -22.73
C VAL A 108 2.15 6.03 -22.50
N GLN A 109 1.71 5.18 -23.42
CA GLN A 109 1.94 3.74 -23.37
C GLN A 109 2.55 3.25 -24.68
N GLY A 110 3.70 2.58 -24.58
CA GLY A 110 4.33 1.80 -25.63
C GLY A 110 4.07 0.30 -25.45
N ASN A 111 4.85 -0.54 -26.13
CA ASN A 111 4.69 -2.00 -26.04
C ASN A 111 5.18 -2.56 -24.68
N ASP A 112 6.33 -2.07 -24.20
CA ASP A 112 6.99 -2.57 -22.97
C ASP A 112 7.24 -1.44 -21.95
N GLU A 113 6.70 -0.25 -22.20
CA GLU A 113 6.91 0.94 -21.39
C GLU A 113 5.62 1.73 -21.23
N ALA A 114 5.48 2.38 -20.09
CA ALA A 114 4.37 3.27 -19.82
C ALA A 114 4.84 4.37 -18.88
N VAL A 115 4.23 5.54 -19.01
CA VAL A 115 4.45 6.67 -18.12
C VAL A 115 3.14 7.40 -17.88
N ASP A 116 2.85 7.67 -16.62
CA ASP A 116 1.71 8.45 -16.15
C ASP A 116 2.22 9.58 -15.26
N TRP A 117 1.65 10.77 -15.39
CA TRP A 117 2.01 11.92 -14.56
C TRP A 117 0.81 12.81 -14.24
N ALA A 118 0.91 13.51 -13.12
CA ALA A 118 0.06 14.62 -12.71
C ALA A 118 0.96 15.71 -12.13
N ILE A 119 0.87 16.94 -12.61
CA ILE A 119 1.76 18.04 -12.22
C ILE A 119 0.96 19.32 -11.96
N GLN A 120 1.33 20.04 -10.91
CA GLN A 120 0.85 21.39 -10.58
C GLN A 120 2.01 22.23 -10.05
N TRP A 121 1.90 23.54 -10.20
CA TRP A 121 2.78 24.52 -9.58
C TRP A 121 2.10 25.13 -8.35
N LEU A 122 2.89 25.35 -7.30
CA LEU A 122 2.50 26.13 -6.12
C LEU A 122 3.24 27.47 -6.18
N PRO A 123 2.59 28.59 -5.81
CA PRO A 123 3.21 29.92 -5.77
C PRO A 123 4.29 30.05 -4.69
#